data_AF-A0A401PMR4-F1
#
_entry.id   AF-A0A401PMR4-F1
#
_cell.length_a   1.000
_cell.length_b   1.000
_cell.length_c   1.000
_cell.angle_alpha   90.00
_cell.angle_beta   90.00
_cell.angle_gamma   90.00
#
_symmetry.space_group_name_H-M   'P 1'
#
loop_
_entity.id
_entity.type
_entity.pdbx_description
1 polymer ?
#
loop_
_entity_poly.entity_id
_entity_poly.type
_entity_poly.pdbx_seq_one_letter_code
_entity_poly.pdbx_strand_id
1 'polypeptide(L)'
;MDSGLKPEKLNLDARSPEATEMLKYWLRCFEAYLNSSETEVDGPRKLSLLHARLGHRLSSVIEKATTYEKAIEILQKRFVKPIDEVHARHLLSTCGQRSGET
;
A
#
# COMPACT_ATOMS: atom_id res chain seq x y z
N MET A 1 13.45 -10.30 -20.28
CA MET A 1 12.42 -10.16 -19.24
C MET A 1 12.11 -8.68 -19.13
N ASP A 2 11.35 -8.15 -20.08
CA ASP A 2 11.04 -6.72 -20.18
C ASP A 2 9.63 -6.61 -20.76
N SER A 3 8.63 -6.83 -19.90
CA SER A 3 7.23 -6.84 -20.31
C SER A 3 6.37 -6.58 -19.08
N GLY A 4 6.30 -5.32 -18.65
CA GLY A 4 5.32 -4.95 -17.62
C GLY A 4 5.79 -3.96 -16.57
N LEU A 5 6.56 -2.94 -16.94
CA LEU A 5 6.78 -1.77 -16.07
C LEU A 5 5.48 -0.97 -15.83
N LYS A 6 4.32 -1.41 -16.32
CA LYS A 6 3.05 -0.73 -16.10
C LYS A 6 2.45 -1.29 -14.80
N PRO A 7 2.46 -0.52 -13.69
CA PRO A 7 1.85 -1.00 -12.46
C PRO A 7 0.38 -1.30 -12.72
N GLU A 8 -0.04 -2.52 -12.38
CA GLU A 8 -1.44 -2.92 -12.40
C GLU A 8 -2.24 -2.07 -11.41
N LYS A 9 -3.54 -1.90 -11.65
CA LYS A 9 -4.40 -1.11 -10.76
C LYS A 9 -4.36 -1.71 -9.36
N LEU A 10 -3.78 -0.97 -8.42
CA LEU A 10 -3.65 -1.45 -7.05
C LEU A 10 -5.02 -1.47 -6.38
N ASN A 11 -5.47 -2.67 -6.02
CA ASN A 11 -6.73 -2.89 -5.30
C ASN A 11 -6.43 -3.74 -4.06
N LEU A 12 -5.93 -3.10 -3.01
CA LEU A 12 -5.61 -3.75 -1.75
C LEU A 12 -6.78 -3.64 -0.77
N ASP A 13 -7.07 -4.74 -0.09
CA ASP A 13 -7.99 -4.77 1.03
C ASP A 13 -7.21 -4.52 2.33
N ALA A 14 -7.61 -3.52 3.11
CA ALA A 14 -6.91 -3.10 4.32
C ALA A 14 -6.92 -4.15 5.45
N ARG A 15 -7.62 -5.28 5.25
CA ARG A 15 -7.72 -6.40 6.19
C ARG A 15 -6.63 -7.45 6.03
N SER A 16 -5.89 -7.45 4.92
CA SER A 16 -4.86 -8.45 4.68
C SER A 16 -3.52 -8.01 5.29
N PRO A 17 -2.83 -8.88 6.04
CA PRO A 17 -1.50 -8.58 6.59
C PRO A 17 -0.47 -8.31 5.48
N GLU A 18 -0.65 -9.00 4.34
CA GLU A 18 0.17 -8.85 3.14
C GLU A 18 -0.06 -7.51 2.42
N ALA A 19 -1.12 -6.76 2.75
CA ALA A 19 -1.42 -5.49 2.08
C ALA A 19 -0.30 -4.46 2.28
N THR A 20 0.38 -4.47 3.43
CA THR A 20 1.53 -3.59 3.69
C THR A 20 2.72 -3.97 2.80
N GLU A 21 3.00 -5.26 2.65
CA GLU A 21 4.10 -5.76 1.82
C GLU A 21 3.82 -5.57 0.33
N MET A 22 2.59 -5.86 -0.11
CA MET A 22 2.14 -5.60 -1.47
C MET A 22 2.18 -4.11 -1.80
N LEU A 23 1.78 -3.22 -0.88
CA LEU A 23 1.89 -1.78 -1.09
C LEU A 23 3.35 -1.35 -1.26
N LYS A 24 4.27 -1.85 -0.42
CA LYS A 24 5.71 -1.57 -0.54
C LYS A 24 6.27 -2.05 -1.88
N TYR A 25 5.95 -3.28 -2.28
CA TYR A 25 6.37 -3.84 -3.54
C TYR A 25 5.84 -3.03 -4.73
N TRP A 26 4.56 -2.68 -4.69
CA TRP A 26 3.92 -1.89 -5.73
C TRP A 26 4.53 -0.49 -5.86
N LEU A 27 4.81 0.19 -4.73
CA LEU A 27 5.49 1.49 -4.73
C LEU A 27 6.87 1.39 -5.36
N ARG A 28 7.63 0.35 -5.05
CA ARG A 28 8.94 0.10 -5.67
C ARG A 28 8.82 -0.09 -7.19
N CYS A 29 7.78 -0.78 -7.65
CA CYS A 29 7.49 -0.95 -9.07
C CYS A 29 7.06 0.37 -9.74
N PHE A 30 6.28 1.19 -9.04
CA PHE A 30 5.88 2.53 -9.48
C PHE A 30 7.08 3.48 -9.59
N GLU A 31 8.00 3.46 -8.63
CA GLU A 31 9.24 4.23 -8.69
C GLU A 31 10.16 3.77 -9.82
N ALA A 32 10.29 2.45 -10.02
CA ALA A 32 11.02 1.91 -11.16
C ALA A 32 10.40 2.36 -12.49
N TYR A 33 9.07 2.35 -12.61
CA TYR A 33 8.35 2.87 -13.77
C TYR A 33 8.59 4.37 -14.02
N LEU A 34 8.61 5.17 -12.95
CA LEU A 34 8.93 6.60 -13.05
C LEU A 34 10.39 6.81 -13.47
N ASN A 35 11.32 5.99 -13.00
CA ASN A 35 12.73 6.07 -13.32
C ASN A 35 13.02 5.61 -14.76
N SER A 36 12.31 4.58 -15.22
CA SER A 36 12.38 4.10 -16.60
C SER A 36 11.64 4.99 -17.60
N SER A 37 10.81 5.94 -17.14
CA SER A 37 10.17 6.89 -18.04
C SER A 37 11.19 7.90 -18.55
N GLU A 38 11.40 7.97 -19.86
CA GLU A 38 12.30 8.94 -20.52
C GLU A 38 11.91 10.41 -20.25
N THR A 39 10.67 10.65 -19.79
CA THR A 39 10.16 11.97 -19.44
C THR A 39 10.29 12.19 -17.94
N GLU A 40 10.99 13.25 -17.55
CA GLU A 40 11.02 13.73 -16.17
C GLU A 40 9.59 14.02 -15.70
N VAL A 41 9.11 13.20 -14.76
CA VAL A 41 7.76 13.34 -14.23
C VAL A 41 7.81 14.31 -13.05
N ASP A 42 7.32 15.53 -13.28
CA ASP A 42 7.19 16.57 -12.26
C ASP A 42 6.29 16.13 -11.08
N GLY A 43 6.44 16.73 -9.91
CA GLY A 43 5.70 16.42 -8.69
C GLY A 43 4.17 16.28 -8.85
N PRO A 44 3.46 17.23 -9.50
CA PRO A 44 2.02 17.13 -9.70
C PRO A 44 1.64 16.08 -10.77
N ARG A 45 2.53 15.83 -11.74
CA ARG A 45 2.33 14.78 -12.75
C ARG A 45 2.48 13.39 -12.13
N LYS A 46 3.41 13.21 -11.18
CA LYS A 46 3.54 12.00 -10.37
C LYS A 46 2.27 11.71 -9.58
N LEU A 47 1.68 12.73 -8.95
CA LEU A 47 0.44 12.58 -8.17
C LEU A 47 -0.76 12.20 -9.07
N SER A 48 -0.88 12.84 -10.23
CA SER A 48 -1.92 12.48 -11.21
C SER A 48 -1.79 11.03 -11.71
N LEU A 49 -0.55 10.59 -12.00
CA LEU A 49 -0.27 9.21 -12.39
C LEU A 49 -0.57 8.22 -11.26
N LEU A 50 -0.26 8.59 -10.02
CA LEU A 50 -0.60 7.82 -8.84
C LEU A 50 -2.13 7.65 -8.74
N HIS A 51 -2.91 8.73 -8.85
CA HIS A 51 -4.38 8.68 -8.85
C HIS A 51 -4.94 7.77 -9.95
N ALA A 52 -4.40 7.86 -11.17
CA ALA A 52 -4.87 7.05 -12.29
C ALA A 52 -4.60 5.54 -12.12
N ARG A 53 -3.56 5.20 -11.34
CA ARG A 53 -3.11 3.82 -11.10
C ARG A 53 -3.68 3.20 -9.82
N LEU A 54 -4.13 4.03 -8.88
CA LEU A 54 -4.80 3.57 -7.68
C LEU A 54 -6.26 3.17 -7.96
N GLY A 55 -6.74 2.15 -7.25
CA GLY A 55 -8.17 1.83 -7.24
C GLY A 55 -9.01 2.94 -6.61
N HIS A 56 -10.32 2.95 -6.90
CA HIS A 56 -11.27 3.97 -6.42
C HIS A 56 -11.17 4.21 -4.90
N ARG A 57 -11.08 3.13 -4.12
CA ARG A 57 -10.97 3.22 -2.65
C ARG A 57 -9.73 3.99 -2.21
N LEU A 58 -8.58 3.70 -2.82
CA LEU A 58 -7.28 4.31 -2.48
C LEU A 58 -7.22 5.77 -2.93
N SER A 59 -7.74 6.04 -4.12
CA SER A 59 -7.86 7.41 -4.66
C SER A 59 -8.66 8.33 -3.73
N SER A 60 -9.77 7.85 -3.18
CA SER A 60 -10.56 8.60 -2.18
C SER A 60 -9.80 8.88 -0.87
N VAL A 61 -8.86 8.02 -0.48
CA VAL A 61 -8.03 8.24 0.73
C VAL A 61 -7.03 9.37 0.52
N ILE A 62 -6.41 9.40 -0.66
CA ILE A 62 -5.37 10.38 -0.99
C ILE A 62 -5.92 11.63 -1.66
N GLU A 63 -7.24 11.74 -1.87
CA GLU A 63 -7.89 12.95 -2.39
C GLU A 63 -7.51 14.20 -1.58
N LYS A 64 -7.28 14.03 -0.27
CA LYS A 64 -6.84 15.11 0.64
C LYS A 64 -5.35 15.43 0.55
N ALA A 65 -4.58 14.66 -0.21
CA ALA A 65 -3.16 14.87 -0.41
C ALA A 65 -2.91 15.80 -1.59
N THR A 66 -2.20 16.89 -1.34
CA THR A 66 -1.78 17.85 -2.38
C THR A 66 -0.43 17.50 -3.00
N THR A 67 0.35 16.62 -2.36
CA THR A 67 1.68 16.21 -2.81
C THR A 67 1.83 14.69 -2.78
N TYR A 68 2.71 14.17 -3.65
CA TYR A 68 3.00 12.75 -3.74
C TYR A 68 3.43 12.17 -2.38
N GLU A 69 4.32 12.87 -1.68
CA GLU A 69 4.84 12.45 -0.37
C GLU A 69 3.72 12.32 0.68
N LYS A 70 2.80 13.31 0.76
CA LYS A 70 1.64 13.20 1.65
C LYS A 70 0.71 12.06 1.28
N ALA A 71 0.53 11.78 -0.01
CA ALA A 71 -0.28 10.66 -0.47
C ALA A 71 0.30 9.33 0.03
N ILE A 72 1.61 9.13 -0.12
CA ILE A 72 2.31 7.93 0.36
C ILE A 72 2.22 7.79 1.89
N GLU A 73 2.45 8.88 2.63
CA GLU A 73 2.34 8.87 4.10
C GLU A 73 0.93 8.45 4.56
N ILE A 74 -0.11 8.98 3.92
CA ILE A 74 -1.50 8.63 4.22
C ILE A 74 -1.78 7.15 3.91
N LEU A 75 -1.29 6.63 2.77
CA LEU A 75 -1.38 5.21 2.44
C LEU A 75 -0.69 4.36 3.51
N GLN A 76 0.58 4.62 3.81
CA GLN A 76 1.33 3.87 4.81
C GLN A 76 0.62 3.86 6.17
N LYS A 77 0.14 5.02 6.64
CA LYS A 77 -0.59 5.15 7.90
C LYS A 77 -1.88 4.33 7.91
N ARG A 78 -2.55 4.17 6.76
CA ARG A 78 -3.78 3.39 6.63
C ARG A 78 -3.53 1.88 6.64
N PHE A 79 -2.39 1.41 6.15
CA PHE A 79 -2.05 -0.03 6.11
C PHE A 79 -1.24 -0.50 7.34
N VAL A 80 -0.35 0.32 7.88
CA VAL A 80 0.44 0.01 9.09
C VAL A 80 -0.43 -0.03 10.35
N LYS A 81 -1.36 0.91 10.51
CA LYS A 81 -2.05 1.12 11.79
C LYS A 81 -3.11 0.05 12.14
N PRO A 82 -3.90 -0.54 11.22
CA PRO A 82 -4.94 -1.50 11.59
C PRO A 82 -4.43 -2.94 11.77
N ILE A 83 -3.32 -3.33 11.13
CA ILE A 83 -2.79 -4.69 11.23
C ILE A 83 -2.32 -4.98 12.65
N ASP A 84 -1.68 -4.02 13.32
CA ASP A 84 -1.11 -4.25 14.65
C ASP A 84 -2.20 -4.55 15.71
N GLU A 85 -3.31 -3.82 15.69
CA GLU A 85 -4.37 -3.97 16.69
C GLU A 85 -5.21 -5.25 16.51
N VAL A 86 -5.49 -5.63 15.25
CA VAL A 86 -6.28 -6.86 14.95
C VAL A 86 -5.41 -8.11 15.00
N HIS A 87 -4.16 -8.05 14.52
CA HIS A 87 -3.25 -9.19 14.55
C HIS A 87 -2.79 -9.51 15.97
N ALA A 88 -2.52 -8.51 16.80
CA ALA A 88 -2.22 -8.73 18.23
C ALA A 88 -3.37 -9.44 18.94
N ARG A 89 -4.62 -9.06 18.63
CA ARG A 89 -5.80 -9.72 19.21
C ARG A 89 -5.95 -11.18 18.73
N HIS A 90 -5.61 -11.46 17.48
CA HIS A 90 -5.67 -12.82 16.93
C HIS A 90 -4.54 -13.72 17.47
N LEU A 91 -3.32 -13.19 17.64
CA LEU A 91 -2.20 -13.87 18.29
C LEU A 91 -2.47 -14.19 19.77
N LEU A 92 -3.14 -13.27 20.49
CA LEU A 92 -3.56 -13.52 21.88
C LEU A 92 -4.63 -14.62 21.97
N SER A 93 -5.53 -14.72 20.97
CA SER A 93 -6.59 -15.72 20.98
C SER A 93 -6.12 -17.14 20.66
N THR A 94 -4.98 -17.32 19.98
CA THR A 94 -4.43 -18.65 19.66
C THR A 94 -3.45 -19.18 20.71
N CYS A 95 -3.01 -18.36 21.67
CA CYS A 95 -2.13 -18.79 22.77
C CYS A 95 -2.91 -19.33 24.00
N GLY A 96 -4.26 -19.29 23.98
CA GLY A 96 -5.10 -19.54 25.16
C GLY A 96 -5.74 -20.92 25.32
N GLN A 97 -5.33 -21.96 24.59
CA GLN A 97 -5.73 -23.35 24.91
C GLN A 97 -4.52 -24.27 24.99
N ARG A 98 -3.80 -24.21 26.11
CA ARG A 98 -3.09 -25.38 26.65
C ARG A 98 -3.87 -25.87 27.87
N SER A 99 -5.02 -26.51 27.63
CA SER A 99 -5.67 -27.33 28.65
C SER A 99 -4.92 -28.65 28.73
N GLY A 100 -4.01 -28.79 29.69
CA GLY A 100 -3.27 -30.03 29.87
C GLY A 100 -2.01 -29.88 30.72
N GLU A 101 -2.13 -29.26 31.89
CA GLU A 101 -1.22 -29.52 33.01
C GLU A 101 -1.95 -30.50 33.93
N THR A 102 -1.44 -31.72 34.06
CA THR A 102 -1.72 -32.67 35.15
C THR A 102 -0.43 -33.40 35.46
#